data_AF-A0A3E3JYP5-F1
#
_entry.id   AF-A0A3E3JYP5-F1
#
_cell.length_a   1.000
_cell.length_b   1.000
_cell.length_c   1.000
_cell.angle_alpha   90.00
_cell.angle_beta   90.00
_cell.angle_gamma   90.00
#
_symmetry.space_group_name_H-M   'P 1'
#
loop_
_entity.id
_entity.type
_entity.pdbx_description
1 polymer ?
#
loop_
_entity_poly.entity_id
_entity_poly.type
_entity_poly.pdbx_seq_one_letter_code
_entity_poly.pdbx_strand_id
1 'polypeptide(L)' 'MSQKKEKKINLNELTEEELLKYEVAEELGLLDRVLNQGWKSLSSKETGRIGGMVNRKKREKKEEK' A
#
# COMPACT_ATOMS: atom_id res chain seq x y z
N MET A 1 27.20 -9.47 -10.18
CA MET A 1 26.52 -8.60 -9.19
C MET A 1 25.06 -8.49 -9.56
N SER A 2 24.18 -8.87 -8.63
CA SER A 2 22.75 -9.10 -8.84
C SER A 2 22.01 -7.83 -9.28
N GLN A 3 21.38 -7.85 -10.46
CA GLN A 3 20.54 -6.76 -10.94
C GLN A 3 19.31 -6.64 -10.03
N LYS A 4 19.35 -5.72 -9.06
CA LYS A 4 18.17 -5.27 -8.33
C LYS A 4 17.22 -4.63 -9.34
N LYS A 5 16.24 -5.40 -9.82
CA LYS A 5 15.14 -4.91 -10.64
C LYS A 5 14.40 -3.84 -9.86
N GLU A 6 14.67 -2.58 -10.18
CA GLU A 6 13.84 -1.44 -9.83
C GLU A 6 12.45 -1.69 -10.42
N LYS A 7 11.52 -2.13 -9.58
CA LYS A 7 10.11 -2.24 -9.97
C LYS A 7 9.60 -0.82 -10.18
N LYS A 8 9.61 -0.38 -11.43
CA LYS A 8 8.95 0.84 -11.90
C LYS A 8 7.52 0.85 -11.38
N ILE A 9 7.19 1.86 -10.58
CA ILE A 9 5.82 2.13 -10.13
C ILE A 9 5.05 2.55 -11.39
N ASN A 10 4.07 1.74 -11.80
CA ASN A 10 3.27 2.00 -13.01
C ASN A 10 2.18 3.03 -12.66
N LEU A 11 2.28 4.24 -13.24
CA LEU A 11 1.35 5.35 -13.02
C LEU A 11 -0.06 5.16 -13.65
N ASN A 12 -0.27 4.13 -14.49
CA ASN A 12 -1.61 3.78 -15.01
C ASN A 12 -2.45 2.95 -14.03
N GLU A 13 -1.86 2.55 -12.90
CA GLU A 13 -2.51 1.79 -11.83
C GLU A 13 -2.62 2.64 -10.56
N LEU A 14 -3.07 3.90 -10.64
CA LEU A 14 -3.69 4.51 -9.45
C LEU A 14 -5.02 3.79 -9.21
N THR A 15 -4.87 2.58 -8.69
CA THR A 15 -5.89 1.54 -8.56
C THR A 15 -6.63 1.79 -7.26
N GLU A 16 -7.80 1.15 -7.09
CA GLU A 16 -8.47 1.04 -5.79
C GLU A 16 -7.48 0.67 -4.67
N GLU A 17 -6.38 0.00 -5.02
CA GLU A 17 -5.23 -0.26 -4.18
C GLU A 17 -4.64 0.97 -3.47
N GLU A 18 -4.46 2.10 -4.15
CA GLU A 18 -3.92 3.32 -3.54
C GLU A 18 -4.92 3.95 -2.57
N LEU A 19 -6.19 3.97 -2.95
CA LEU A 19 -7.30 4.45 -2.11
C LEU A 19 -7.44 3.60 -0.84
N LEU A 20 -7.38 2.27 -1.01
CA LEU A 20 -7.41 1.30 0.09
C LEU A 20 -6.20 1.45 1.01
N LYS A 21 -5.01 1.79 0.49
CA LYS A 21 -3.85 2.08 1.34
C LYS A 21 -4.14 3.26 2.26
N TYR A 22 -4.70 4.35 1.73
CA TYR A 22 -5.07 5.52 2.53
C TYR A 22 -6.20 5.21 3.51
N GLU A 23 -7.26 4.49 3.11
CA GLU A 23 -8.32 4.04 4.02
C GLU A 23 -7.77 3.18 5.17
N VAL A 24 -6.89 2.21 4.87
CA VAL A 24 -6.29 1.37 5.92
C VAL A 24 -5.33 2.18 6.78
N ALA A 25 -4.61 3.16 6.22
CA ALA A 25 -3.80 4.08 7.01
C ALA A 25 -4.68 4.93 7.94
N GLU A 26 -5.86 5.36 7.51
CA GLU A 26 -6.86 6.07 8.31
C GLU A 26 -7.38 5.20 9.45
N GLU A 27 -7.79 3.97 9.14
CA GLU A 27 -8.28 3.00 10.13
C GLU A 27 -7.21 2.65 11.18
N LEU A 28 -5.93 2.66 10.79
CA LEU A 28 -4.80 2.44 11.70
C LEU A 28 -4.34 3.71 12.44
N GLY A 29 -4.92 4.88 12.17
CA GLY A 29 -4.49 6.16 12.76
C GLY A 29 -3.12 6.63 12.27
N LEU A 30 -2.66 6.11 11.12
CA LEU A 30 -1.39 6.43 10.49
C LEU A 30 -1.54 7.40 9.31
N LEU A 31 -2.77 7.74 8.94
CA LEU A 31 -3.08 8.63 7.81
C LEU A 31 -2.38 9.97 7.95
N ASP A 32 -2.48 10.65 9.10
CA ASP A 32 -1.82 11.92 9.33
C ASP A 32 -0.30 11.85 9.08
N ARG A 33 0.33 10.74 9.50
CA ARG A 33 1.77 10.55 9.34
C ARG A 33 2.13 10.27 7.89
N VAL A 34 1.32 9.48 7.18
CA VAL A 34 1.49 9.23 5.75
C VAL A 34 1.28 10.50 4.94
N LEU A 35 0.28 11.32 5.27
CA LEU A 35 0.00 12.58 4.60
C LEU A 35 1.10 13.62 4.85
N ASN A 36 1.58 13.74 6.08
CA ASN A 36 2.59 14.74 6.44
C ASN A 36 4.03 14.30 6.10
N GLN A 37 4.39 13.04 6.34
CA GLN A 37 5.77 12.55 6.26
C GLN A 37 5.98 11.51 5.14
N GLY A 38 4.91 11.03 4.51
CA GLY A 38 4.94 10.01 3.48
C GLY A 38 5.04 8.59 4.02
N TRP A 39 4.80 7.62 3.14
CA TRP A 39 4.96 6.18 3.41
C TRP A 39 6.35 5.78 3.92
N LYS A 40 7.38 6.59 3.62
CA LYS A 40 8.76 6.41 4.09
C LYS A 40 8.93 6.61 5.60
N SER A 41 8.00 7.31 6.25
CA SER A 41 8.05 7.56 7.70
C SER A 41 7.50 6.40 8.53
N LEU A 42 6.70 5.54 7.90
CA LEU A 42 6.17 4.35 8.54
C LEU A 42 7.26 3.28 8.65
N SER A 43 7.20 2.52 9.74
CA SER A 43 8.02 1.34 9.93
C SER A 43 7.64 0.27 8.91
N SER A 44 8.58 -0.60 8.56
CA SER A 44 8.35 -1.80 7.74
C SER A 44 7.19 -2.66 8.27
N LYS A 45 6.94 -2.63 9.59
CA LYS A 45 5.82 -3.34 10.23
C LYS A 45 4.46 -2.69 9.95
N GLU A 46 4.41 -1.36 9.92
CA GLU A 46 3.20 -0.57 9.66
C GLU A 46 2.85 -0.59 8.18
N THR A 47 3.80 -0.22 7.32
CA THR A 47 3.63 -0.29 5.86
C THR A 47 3.38 -1.71 5.38
N GLY A 48 4.02 -2.72 6.01
CA GLY A 48 3.77 -4.13 5.72
C GLY A 48 2.37 -4.60 6.09
N ARG A 49 1.80 -4.10 7.20
CA ARG A 49 0.39 -4.36 7.56
C ARG A 49 -0.57 -3.73 6.58
N ILE A 50 -0.35 -2.47 6.20
CA ILE A 50 -1.18 -1.75 5.23
C ILE A 50 -1.16 -2.47 3.88
N GLY A 51 0.04 -2.79 3.36
CA GLY A 51 0.18 -3.55 2.12
C GLY A 51 -0.43 -4.95 2.17
N GLY A 52 -0.38 -5.61 3.33
CA GLY A 52 -1.01 -6.91 3.55
C GLY A 52 -2.54 -6.86 3.49
N MET A 53 -3.17 -5.89 4.14
CA MET A 53 -4.63 -5.71 4.11
C MET A 53 -5.13 -5.34 2.72
N VAL A 54 -4.41 -4.45 2.05
CA VAL A 54 -4.73 -4.01 0.69
C VAL A 54 -4.62 -5.19 -0.30
N ASN A 55 -3.56 -5.99 -0.21
CA ASN A 55 -3.39 -7.16 -1.05
C ASN A 55 -4.42 -8.26 -0.76
N ARG A 56 -4.88 -8.39 0.49
CA ARG A 56 -5.97 -9.31 0.84
C ARG A 56 -7.29 -8.91 0.19
N LYS A 57 -7.70 -7.63 0.35
CA LYS A 57 -8.91 -7.08 -0.31
C LYS A 57 -8.84 -7.22 -1.84
N LYS A 58 -7.65 -7.04 -2.42
CA LYS A 58 -7.42 -7.22 -3.87
C LYS A 58 -7.59 -8.67 -4.33
N ARG A 59 -7.14 -9.65 -3.52
CA ARG A 59 -7.33 -11.07 -3.82
C ARG A 59 -8.80 -11.49 -3.71
N GLU A 60 -9.48 -11.06 -2.65
CA GLU A 60 -10.90 -11.34 -2.41
C GLU A 60 -11.76 -10.83 -3.59
N LYS A 61 -11.55 -9.58 -4.04
CA LYS A 61 -12.21 -9.03 -5.25
C LYS A 61 -11.91 -9.78 -6.56
N LYS A 62 -10.81 -10.53 -6.61
CA LYS A 62 -10.39 -11.27 -7.81
C LYS A 62 -10.90 -12.71 -7.82
N GLU A 63 -11.14 -13.30 -6.64
CA GLU A 63 -11.75 -14.62 -6.47
C GLU A 63 -13.27 -14.59 -6.58
N GLU A 64 -13.91 -13.43 -6.37
CA GLU A 64 -15.35 -13.23 -6.57
C GLU A 64 -15.77 -13.03 -8.04
N LYS A 65 -14.85 -13.16 -9.00
CA LYS A 65 -15.08 -12.95 -10.45
C LYS A 65 -14.89 -14.24 -11.24
#